data_AF-A0A8C9RJE8-F1
#
_entry.id   AF-A0A8C9RJE8-F1
#
_cell.length_a   1.000
_cell.length_b   1.000
_cell.length_c   1.000
_cell.angle_alpha   90.00
_cell.angle_beta   90.00
_cell.angle_gamma   90.00
#
_symmetry.space_group_name_H-M   'P 1'
#
loop_
_entity.id
_entity.type
_entity.pdbx_description
1 polymer ?
#
loop_
_entity_poly.entity_id
_entity_poly.type
_entity_poly.pdbx_seq_one_letter_code
_entity_poly.pdbx_strand_id
1 'polypeptide(L)'
;MCLKACIGYPGDVVVAKATFKSPVVGTILFTQLKSNSYSDVSIFVNLAYGKSSTTATHGHNWHIHAYPIRTETDDDANRCWSTGAHWNPFNINISDSSYTRNCRPDNPFACEIGDLTGKQTTLSVVPDVGKIQAKYFFTDLTSWVNGTESMIGRSVVIHGAGGAPSRMACMCGSAA
;
A
#
# COMPACT_ATOMS: atom_id res chain seq x y z
N MET A 1 -20.45 10.17 -32.11
CA MET A 1 -19.65 11.03 -31.21
C MET A 1 -18.71 10.12 -30.46
N CYS A 2 -17.44 10.06 -30.85
CA CYS A 2 -16.49 9.07 -30.32
C CYS A 2 -15.77 9.64 -29.09
N LEU A 3 -15.69 8.86 -28.01
CA LEU A 3 -14.83 9.14 -26.87
C LEU A 3 -13.38 9.23 -27.38
N LYS A 4 -12.81 10.42 -27.40
CA LYS A 4 -11.40 10.64 -27.74
C LYS A 4 -10.60 10.39 -26.46
N ALA A 5 -9.87 9.28 -26.42
CA ALA A 5 -9.19 8.79 -25.23
C ALA A 5 -7.86 9.53 -24.98
N CYS A 6 -7.64 9.87 -23.71
CA CYS A 6 -6.44 9.54 -22.92
C CYS A 6 -6.83 9.70 -21.43
N ILE A 7 -6.86 8.62 -20.65
CA ILE A 7 -6.63 8.71 -19.19
C ILE A 7 -5.11 8.69 -19.04
N GLY A 8 -4.46 9.75 -19.51
CA GLY A 8 -3.06 10.03 -19.23
C GLY A 8 -3.00 11.08 -18.14
N TYR A 9 -1.90 11.12 -17.40
CA TYR A 9 -1.67 12.26 -16.52
C TYR A 9 -1.46 13.53 -17.35
N PRO A 10 -1.89 14.71 -16.87
CA PRO A 10 -1.72 15.98 -17.57
C PRO A 10 -0.26 16.46 -17.66
N GLY A 11 0.71 15.69 -17.14
CA GLY A 11 2.14 16.00 -17.19
C GLY A 11 2.99 14.85 -16.68
N ASP A 12 4.29 15.12 -16.50
CA ASP A 12 5.25 14.15 -15.95
C ASP A 12 4.82 13.64 -14.57
N VAL A 13 5.06 12.37 -14.32
CA VAL A 13 4.75 11.71 -13.05
C VAL A 13 5.99 11.16 -12.36
N VAL A 14 5.91 11.03 -11.05
CA VAL A 14 6.81 10.22 -10.24
C VAL A 14 6.07 8.95 -9.86
N VAL A 15 6.75 7.80 -10.00
CA VAL A 15 6.21 6.50 -9.65
C VAL A 15 7.04 5.89 -8.53
N ALA A 16 6.43 5.60 -7.39
CA ALA A 16 7.00 4.72 -6.37
C ALA A 16 6.47 3.31 -6.58
N LYS A 17 7.35 2.31 -6.47
CA LYS A 17 7.04 0.90 -6.70
C LYS A 17 7.50 0.04 -5.53
N ALA A 18 6.60 -0.84 -5.08
CA ALA A 18 6.90 -1.92 -4.15
C ALA A 18 6.74 -3.25 -4.88
N THR A 19 7.81 -4.05 -5.00
CA THR A 19 7.81 -5.34 -5.73
C THR A 19 7.96 -6.52 -4.77
N PHE A 20 6.88 -7.25 -4.53
CA PHE A 20 6.83 -8.40 -3.62
C PHE A 20 7.35 -9.68 -4.30
N LYS A 21 8.06 -10.52 -3.55
CA LYS A 21 8.72 -11.75 -4.06
C LYS A 21 8.29 -13.02 -3.33
N SER A 22 7.95 -12.96 -2.04
CA SER A 22 7.41 -14.08 -1.28
C SER A 22 6.76 -13.59 0.03
N PRO A 23 5.82 -14.34 0.65
CA PRO A 23 4.98 -15.36 0.01
C PRO A 23 3.97 -14.74 -0.97
N VAL A 24 3.75 -13.43 -0.86
CA VAL A 24 3.02 -12.62 -1.84
C VAL A 24 3.99 -12.20 -2.94
N VAL A 25 3.55 -12.25 -4.19
CA VAL A 25 4.27 -11.79 -5.37
C VAL A 25 3.50 -10.69 -6.08
N GLY A 26 4.21 -9.87 -6.84
CA GLY A 26 3.60 -8.83 -7.68
C GLY A 26 4.06 -7.43 -7.29
N THR A 27 3.25 -6.43 -7.60
CA THR A 27 3.66 -5.03 -7.47
C THR A 27 2.54 -4.14 -6.95
N ILE A 28 2.91 -3.14 -6.17
CA ILE A 28 2.07 -1.96 -5.91
C ILE A 28 2.79 -0.75 -6.51
N LEU A 29 2.07 0.03 -7.30
CA LEU A 29 2.54 1.27 -7.92
C LEU A 29 1.79 2.45 -7.32
N PHE A 30 2.51 3.50 -6.98
CA PHE A 30 1.99 4.78 -6.50
C PHE A 30 2.44 5.86 -7.47
N THR A 31 1.51 6.54 -8.12
CA THR A 31 1.80 7.51 -9.18
C THR A 31 1.24 8.87 -8.81
N GLN A 32 2.07 9.91 -8.87
CA GLN A 32 1.70 11.29 -8.56
C GLN A 32 2.29 12.24 -9.61
N LEU A 33 1.66 13.39 -9.85
CA LEU A 33 2.23 14.42 -10.72
C LEU A 33 3.54 14.97 -10.15
N LYS A 34 4.59 15.00 -10.97
CA LYS A 34 5.89 15.55 -10.59
C LYS A 34 5.81 17.05 -10.31
N SER A 35 4.95 17.76 -11.03
CA SER A 35 4.76 19.20 -10.92
C SER A 35 3.93 19.63 -9.70
N ASN A 36 3.25 18.72 -9.02
CA ASN A 36 2.38 19.02 -7.89
C ASN A 36 2.39 17.90 -6.83
N SER A 37 3.20 18.08 -5.78
CA SER A 37 3.27 17.13 -4.66
C SER A 37 2.00 17.04 -3.80
N TYR A 38 1.00 17.90 -4.04
CA TYR A 38 -0.32 17.86 -3.42
C TYR A 38 -1.39 17.26 -4.33
N SER A 39 -1.03 16.83 -5.55
CA SER A 39 -2.00 16.09 -6.37
C SER A 39 -2.28 14.73 -5.75
N ASP A 40 -3.43 14.16 -6.05
CA ASP A 40 -3.76 12.81 -5.60
C ASP A 40 -2.72 11.79 -6.07
N VAL A 41 -2.54 10.75 -5.27
CA VAL A 41 -1.72 9.58 -5.60
C VAL A 41 -2.64 8.49 -6.12
N SER A 42 -2.43 8.04 -7.36
CA SER A 42 -3.11 6.84 -7.84
C SER A 42 -2.33 5.59 -7.44
N ILE A 43 -3.03 4.60 -6.91
CA ILE A 43 -2.44 3.36 -6.40
C ILE A 43 -2.95 2.20 -7.25
N PHE A 44 -2.05 1.51 -7.93
CA PHE A 44 -2.36 0.27 -8.62
C PHE A 44 -1.74 -0.91 -7.88
N VAL A 45 -2.59 -1.79 -7.36
CA VAL A 45 -2.19 -3.02 -6.67
C VAL A 45 -2.37 -4.18 -7.64
N ASN A 46 -1.34 -5.01 -7.75
CA ASN A 46 -1.41 -6.25 -8.50
C ASN A 46 -0.63 -7.35 -7.77
N LEU A 47 -1.34 -8.16 -7.01
CA LEU A 47 -0.75 -9.15 -6.11
C LEU A 47 -1.35 -10.54 -6.27
N ALA A 48 -0.55 -11.55 -5.95
CA ALA A 48 -0.96 -12.95 -5.89
C ALA A 48 -0.12 -13.72 -4.86
N TYR A 49 -0.52 -14.93 -4.51
CA TYR A 49 0.39 -15.87 -3.85
C TYR A 49 1.34 -16.48 -4.87
N GLY A 50 2.63 -16.53 -4.53
CA GLY A 50 3.67 -17.10 -5.41
C GLY A 50 3.57 -18.63 -5.56
N LYS A 51 2.80 -19.30 -4.70
CA LYS A 51 2.52 -20.75 -4.81
C LYS A 51 1.06 -20.96 -5.22
N SER A 52 0.88 -21.59 -6.38
CA SER A 52 -0.43 -21.95 -6.93
C SER A 52 -1.27 -22.87 -6.03
N SER A 53 -0.63 -23.62 -5.11
CA SER A 53 -1.30 -24.51 -4.16
C SER A 53 -1.80 -23.83 -2.88
N THR A 54 -1.43 -22.57 -2.65
CA THR A 54 -1.91 -21.80 -1.50
C THR A 54 -3.42 -21.54 -1.65
N THR A 55 -4.18 -21.48 -0.56
CA THR A 55 -5.60 -21.11 -0.60
C THR A 55 -5.74 -19.60 -0.67
N ALA A 56 -6.74 -19.10 -1.41
CA ALA A 56 -7.09 -17.68 -1.39
C ALA A 56 -7.44 -17.20 0.02
N THR A 57 -7.03 -15.97 0.32
CA THR A 57 -7.23 -15.33 1.62
C THR A 57 -7.74 -13.90 1.42
N HIS A 58 -8.44 -13.39 2.43
CA HIS A 58 -9.16 -12.12 2.35
C HIS A 58 -8.97 -11.32 3.65
N GLY A 59 -9.30 -10.03 3.60
CA GLY A 59 -9.25 -9.18 4.78
C GLY A 59 -7.83 -8.82 5.19
N HIS A 60 -6.89 -8.74 4.25
CA HIS A 60 -5.53 -8.30 4.56
C HIS A 60 -5.50 -6.80 4.75
N ASN A 61 -5.16 -6.36 5.96
CA ASN A 61 -4.77 -4.98 6.19
C ASN A 61 -3.43 -4.72 5.50
N TRP A 62 -3.21 -3.50 5.04
CA TRP A 62 -2.02 -3.08 4.34
C TRP A 62 -1.79 -1.60 4.55
N HIS A 63 -0.53 -1.25 4.79
CA HIS A 63 -0.14 0.08 5.23
C HIS A 63 1.24 0.46 4.69
N ILE A 64 1.50 1.76 4.59
CA ILE A 64 2.86 2.29 4.50
C ILE A 64 3.39 2.45 5.92
N HIS A 65 4.52 1.85 6.21
CA HIS A 65 5.18 1.89 7.51
C HIS A 65 6.26 2.97 7.56
N ALA A 66 6.62 3.42 8.76
CA ALA A 66 7.51 4.56 8.95
C ALA A 66 8.93 4.33 8.39
N TYR A 67 9.44 3.10 8.44
CA TYR A 67 10.84 2.80 8.11
C TYR A 67 10.98 1.79 6.96
N PRO A 68 12.11 1.78 6.26
CA PRO A 68 12.43 0.73 5.29
C PRO A 68 12.72 -0.61 6.00
N ILE A 69 12.70 -1.69 5.22
CA ILE A 69 13.22 -2.99 5.67
C ILE A 69 14.73 -2.88 5.82
N ARG A 70 15.30 -3.46 6.88
CA ARG A 70 16.75 -3.43 7.14
C ARG A 70 17.41 -4.72 6.66
N THR A 71 17.42 -5.75 7.50
CA THR A 71 18.19 -6.98 7.26
C THR A 71 17.31 -8.21 7.12
N GLU A 72 16.01 -8.06 7.36
CA GLU A 72 15.06 -9.17 7.33
C GLU A 72 14.82 -9.68 5.91
N THR A 73 14.63 -10.98 5.82
CA THR A 73 14.26 -11.70 4.60
C THR A 73 12.83 -12.21 4.69
N ASP A 74 12.29 -12.63 3.54
CA ASP A 74 10.94 -13.20 3.44
C ASP A 74 10.80 -14.56 4.16
N ASP A 75 11.87 -15.14 4.71
CA ASP A 75 11.85 -16.41 5.44
C ASP A 75 11.91 -16.22 6.97
N ASP A 76 12.24 -15.01 7.44
CA ASP A 76 12.36 -14.74 8.87
C ASP A 76 11.00 -14.80 9.59
N ALA A 77 11.03 -15.34 10.81
CA ALA A 77 9.85 -15.36 11.69
C ALA A 77 9.39 -13.94 12.06
N ASN A 78 10.35 -13.03 12.26
CA ASN A 78 10.12 -11.61 12.53
C ASN A 78 10.32 -10.74 11.28
N ARG A 79 9.96 -11.25 10.10
CA ARG A 79 9.98 -10.46 8.86
C ARG A 79 9.27 -9.13 9.05
N CYS A 80 9.72 -8.11 8.35
CA CYS A 80 9.12 -6.78 8.35
C CYS A 80 9.16 -6.06 9.72
N TRP A 81 9.91 -6.54 10.72
CA TRP A 81 9.95 -5.93 12.05
C TRP A 81 10.52 -4.51 12.01
N SER A 82 11.63 -4.31 11.31
CA SER A 82 12.34 -3.03 11.19
C SER A 82 11.52 -1.89 10.60
N THR A 83 10.40 -2.20 9.94
CA THR A 83 9.53 -1.17 9.34
C THR A 83 8.82 -0.32 10.39
N GLY A 84 8.74 -0.78 11.65
CA GLY A 84 8.18 -0.02 12.76
C GLY A 84 6.66 0.17 12.66
N ALA A 85 6.15 1.28 13.20
CA ALA A 85 4.73 1.64 13.16
C ALA A 85 4.29 2.13 11.77
N HIS A 86 3.00 2.44 11.60
CA HIS A 86 2.50 3.07 10.39
C HIS A 86 3.14 4.45 10.18
N TRP A 87 3.19 4.89 8.93
CA TRP A 87 3.64 6.24 8.61
C TRP A 87 2.59 7.26 9.08
N ASN A 88 2.91 7.94 10.18
CA ASN A 88 2.00 8.87 10.86
C ASN A 88 2.71 10.20 11.18
N PRO A 89 3.00 11.03 10.15
CA PRO A 89 3.76 12.27 10.33
C PRO A 89 3.00 13.35 11.13
N PHE A 90 1.68 13.20 11.26
CA PHE A 90 0.81 14.15 11.98
C PHE A 90 0.43 13.68 13.39
N ASN A 91 1.02 12.58 13.87
CA ASN A 91 0.76 12.02 15.21
C ASN A 91 -0.75 11.80 15.49
N ILE A 92 -1.48 11.29 14.51
CA ILE A 92 -2.90 10.93 14.68
C ILE A 92 -3.01 9.88 15.80
N ASN A 93 -3.86 10.15 16.78
CA ASN A 93 -4.01 9.28 17.94
C ASN A 93 -4.88 8.05 17.63
N ILE A 94 -4.23 6.94 17.30
CA ILE A 94 -4.88 5.66 16.99
C ILE A 94 -5.50 4.95 18.20
N SER A 95 -5.16 5.36 19.43
CA SER A 95 -5.71 4.78 20.66
C SER A 95 -7.07 5.36 21.03
N ASP A 96 -7.43 6.50 20.46
CA ASP A 96 -8.71 7.14 20.69
C ASP A 96 -9.81 6.44 19.88
N SER A 97 -10.97 6.23 20.50
CA SER A 97 -12.13 5.62 19.83
C SER A 97 -12.61 6.38 18.58
N SER A 98 -12.29 7.67 18.49
CA SER A 98 -12.54 8.51 17.33
C SER A 98 -11.75 8.06 16.10
N TYR A 99 -10.57 7.44 16.25
CA TYR A 99 -9.82 6.92 15.11
C TYR A 99 -10.61 5.84 14.39
N THR A 100 -11.01 4.79 15.13
CA THR A 100 -11.81 3.69 14.56
C THR A 100 -13.15 4.17 14.01
N ARG A 101 -13.71 5.26 14.53
CA ARG A 101 -14.96 5.84 14.03
C ARG A 101 -14.75 6.65 12.74
N ASN A 102 -13.67 7.44 12.68
CA ASN A 102 -13.51 8.51 11.70
C ASN A 102 -12.53 8.16 10.58
N CYS A 103 -11.54 7.28 10.81
CA CYS A 103 -10.67 6.81 9.74
C CYS A 103 -11.45 5.87 8.81
N ARG A 104 -11.91 6.44 7.70
CA ARG A 104 -12.79 5.81 6.72
C ARG A 104 -12.52 6.38 5.31
N PRO A 105 -12.97 5.70 4.23
CA PRO A 105 -12.77 6.20 2.87
C PRO A 105 -13.42 7.56 2.59
N ASP A 106 -14.51 7.89 3.27
CA ASP A 106 -15.20 9.18 3.18
C ASP A 106 -14.57 10.29 4.04
N ASN A 107 -13.68 9.93 4.98
CA ASN A 107 -12.91 10.87 5.80
C ASN A 107 -11.43 10.45 5.90
N PRO A 108 -10.69 10.44 4.78
CA PRO A 108 -9.33 9.91 4.73
C PRO A 108 -8.31 10.76 5.50
N PHE A 109 -8.65 12.02 5.81
CA PHE A 109 -7.81 12.93 6.60
C PHE A 109 -7.81 12.61 8.10
N ALA A 110 -8.76 11.79 8.58
CA ALA A 110 -8.75 11.26 9.95
C ALA A 110 -7.88 10.01 10.12
N CYS A 111 -7.39 9.42 9.03
CA CYS A 111 -6.52 8.26 9.03
C CYS A 111 -5.05 8.64 9.14
N GLU A 112 -4.23 7.76 9.73
CA GLU A 112 -2.79 7.83 9.54
C GLU A 112 -2.48 7.87 8.04
N ILE A 113 -1.48 8.65 7.62
CA ILE A 113 -1.14 8.77 6.19
C ILE A 113 -0.80 7.41 5.59
N GLY A 114 -0.16 6.55 6.37
CA GLY A 114 0.14 5.17 5.99
C GLY A 114 -1.03 4.20 6.04
N ASP A 115 -2.20 4.54 6.63
CA ASP A 115 -3.34 3.63 6.75
C ASP A 115 -4.15 3.54 5.46
N LEU A 116 -3.63 2.78 4.50
CA LEU A 116 -4.28 2.56 3.20
C LEU A 116 -5.53 1.67 3.32
N THR A 117 -5.63 0.84 4.36
CA THR A 117 -6.80 -0.01 4.56
C THR A 117 -8.00 0.80 5.02
N GLY A 118 -7.82 1.66 6.02
CA GLY A 118 -8.86 2.55 6.53
C GLY A 118 -9.31 3.57 5.49
N LYS A 119 -8.38 4.10 4.68
CA LYS A 119 -8.69 5.02 3.56
C LYS A 119 -9.33 4.33 2.35
N GLN A 120 -9.10 3.04 2.16
CA GLN A 120 -9.55 2.30 0.97
C GLN A 120 -10.34 1.06 1.40
N THR A 121 -9.75 -0.12 1.25
CA THR A 121 -10.31 -1.39 1.65
C THR A 121 -9.19 -2.39 1.91
N THR A 122 -9.56 -3.53 2.51
CA THR A 122 -8.64 -4.66 2.68
C THR A 122 -8.35 -5.35 1.36
N LEU A 123 -7.19 -5.99 1.27
CA LEU A 123 -6.81 -6.76 0.10
C LEU A 123 -7.26 -8.22 0.23
N SER A 124 -7.60 -8.81 -0.91
CA SER A 124 -7.60 -10.26 -1.10
C SER A 124 -6.28 -10.67 -1.74
N VAL A 125 -5.78 -11.86 -1.41
CA VAL A 125 -4.63 -12.44 -2.11
C VAL A 125 -5.05 -13.81 -2.59
N VAL A 126 -4.99 -14.00 -3.90
CA VAL A 126 -5.39 -15.24 -4.57
C VAL A 126 -4.17 -15.92 -5.18
N PRO A 127 -4.19 -17.24 -5.36
CA PRO A 127 -3.07 -17.97 -5.95
C PRO A 127 -2.85 -17.57 -7.40
N ASP A 128 -1.60 -17.53 -7.83
CA ASP A 128 -1.27 -17.34 -9.24
C ASP A 128 -1.61 -18.61 -10.03
N VAL A 129 -2.89 -18.76 -10.39
CA VAL A 129 -3.41 -19.83 -11.24
C VAL A 129 -4.29 -19.21 -12.31
N GLY A 130 -3.68 -18.89 -13.45
CA GLY A 130 -4.38 -18.93 -14.73
C GLY A 130 -5.45 -17.88 -15.05
N LYS A 131 -5.62 -16.77 -14.29
CA LYS A 131 -6.05 -15.42 -14.81
C LYS A 131 -6.52 -14.38 -13.78
N ILE A 132 -6.65 -14.69 -12.49
CA ILE A 132 -7.16 -13.70 -11.52
C ILE A 132 -6.06 -13.36 -10.54
N GLN A 133 -5.39 -12.23 -10.77
CA GLN A 133 -4.59 -11.55 -9.74
C GLN A 133 -5.54 -10.67 -8.93
N ALA A 134 -5.23 -10.45 -7.66
CA ALA A 134 -5.95 -9.46 -6.87
C ALA A 134 -5.49 -8.07 -7.33
N LYS A 135 -6.29 -7.47 -8.20
CA LYS A 135 -6.04 -6.15 -8.77
C LYS A 135 -6.95 -5.11 -8.15
N TYR A 136 -6.35 -4.01 -7.75
CA TYR A 136 -7.07 -2.85 -7.24
C TYR A 136 -6.52 -1.58 -7.85
N PHE A 137 -7.39 -0.59 -8.01
CA PHE A 137 -7.01 0.75 -8.38
C PHE A 137 -7.69 1.72 -7.43
N PHE A 138 -6.89 2.54 -6.76
CA PHE A 138 -7.34 3.51 -5.76
C PHE A 138 -6.81 4.90 -6.07
N THR A 139 -7.44 5.89 -5.46
CA THR A 139 -6.94 7.25 -5.38
C THR A 139 -6.79 7.61 -3.90
N ASP A 140 -5.61 8.08 -3.52
CA ASP A 140 -5.30 8.54 -2.17
C ASP A 140 -5.03 10.04 -2.19
N LEU A 141 -5.76 10.74 -1.33
CA LEU A 141 -5.77 12.20 -1.25
C LEU A 141 -4.77 12.73 -0.21
N THR A 142 -4.19 11.86 0.62
CA THR A 142 -3.41 12.28 1.79
C THR A 142 -1.94 11.90 1.73
N SER A 143 -1.55 10.92 0.91
CA SER A 143 -0.15 10.52 0.75
C SER A 143 0.58 11.30 -0.36
N TRP A 144 1.90 11.21 -0.36
CA TRP A 144 2.76 11.86 -1.36
C TRP A 144 3.98 11.00 -1.69
N VAL A 145 4.42 11.04 -2.96
CA VAL A 145 5.58 10.26 -3.46
C VAL A 145 6.85 11.10 -3.58
N ASN A 146 6.76 12.42 -3.52
CA ASN A 146 7.89 13.33 -3.68
C ASN A 146 8.02 14.30 -2.49
N GLY A 147 9.24 14.77 -2.23
CA GLY A 147 9.56 15.65 -1.12
C GLY A 147 10.13 14.92 0.09
N THR A 148 10.58 15.71 1.07
CA THR A 148 11.07 15.22 2.35
C THR A 148 9.96 14.45 3.07
N GLU A 149 10.32 13.35 3.73
CA GLU A 149 9.38 12.47 4.44
C GLU A 149 8.32 11.77 3.57
N SER A 150 8.48 11.71 2.24
CA SER A 150 7.56 10.97 1.35
C SER A 150 7.53 9.45 1.60
N MET A 151 6.66 8.74 0.88
CA MET A 151 6.62 7.27 0.95
C MET A 151 7.86 6.58 0.35
N ILE A 152 8.63 7.26 -0.51
CA ILE A 152 9.87 6.71 -1.03
C ILE A 152 10.88 6.61 0.12
N GLY A 153 11.55 5.47 0.24
CA GLY A 153 12.45 5.16 1.36
C GLY A 153 11.73 4.60 2.59
N ARG A 154 10.41 4.41 2.51
CA ARG A 154 9.60 3.68 3.49
C ARG A 154 9.30 2.27 2.98
N SER A 155 8.41 1.56 3.65
CA SER A 155 7.99 0.20 3.26
C SER A 155 6.49 0.07 3.21
N VAL A 156 6.00 -0.79 2.33
CA VAL A 156 4.61 -1.26 2.34
C VAL A 156 4.59 -2.61 3.05
N VAL A 157 3.66 -2.79 3.98
CA VAL A 157 3.45 -4.04 4.72
C VAL A 157 2.04 -4.54 4.43
N ILE A 158 1.93 -5.83 4.13
CA ILE A 158 0.67 -6.57 4.03
C ILE A 158 0.58 -7.47 5.27
N HIS A 159 -0.50 -7.32 6.02
CA HIS A 159 -0.76 -8.07 7.25
C HIS A 159 -1.40 -9.44 6.98
N GLY A 160 -1.57 -10.24 8.03
CA GLY A 160 -2.24 -11.53 7.97
C GLY A 160 -3.71 -11.43 7.55
N ALA A 161 -4.29 -12.57 7.18
CA ALA A 161 -5.67 -12.65 6.72
C ALA A 161 -6.67 -12.31 7.85
N GLY A 162 -7.87 -11.87 7.49
CA GLY A 162 -8.97 -11.61 8.43
C GLY A 162 -8.68 -10.48 9.43
N GLY A 163 -7.86 -9.50 9.05
CA GLY A 163 -7.46 -8.38 9.90
C GLY A 163 -6.41 -8.74 10.96
N ALA A 164 -5.76 -9.90 10.85
CA ALA A 164 -4.74 -10.31 11.80
C ALA A 164 -3.56 -9.31 11.85
N PRO A 165 -3.02 -8.98 13.03
CA PRO A 165 -1.96 -7.97 13.16
C PRO A 165 -0.59 -8.44 12.66
N SER A 166 -0.40 -9.74 12.44
CA SER A 166 0.85 -10.32 11.94
C SER A 166 1.24 -9.73 10.59
N ARG A 167 2.55 -9.63 10.31
CA ARG A 167 3.08 -9.08 9.04
C ARG A 167 3.40 -10.24 8.10
N MET A 168 2.63 -10.39 7.03
CA MET A 168 2.76 -11.50 6.08
C MET A 168 3.86 -11.25 5.05
N ALA A 169 3.93 -10.03 4.53
CA ALA A 169 4.91 -9.62 3.53
C ALA A 169 5.19 -8.11 3.63
N CYS A 170 6.37 -7.69 3.21
CA CYS A 170 6.72 -6.27 3.10
C CYS A 170 7.70 -6.03 1.97
N MET A 171 7.74 -4.79 1.48
CA MET A 171 8.74 -4.37 0.51
C MET A 171 9.01 -2.87 0.62
N CYS A 172 10.26 -2.45 0.38
CA CYS A 172 10.61 -1.04 0.30
C CYS A 172 9.91 -0.36 -0.89
N GLY A 173 9.41 0.86 -0.67
CA GLY A 173 8.99 1.75 -1.76
C GLY A 173 10.21 2.44 -2.36
N SER A 174 10.53 2.12 -3.62
CA SER A 174 11.60 2.78 -4.37
C SER A 174 11.03 3.56 -5.55
N ALA A 175 11.72 4.62 -5.98
CA ALA A 175 11.43 5.22 -7.28
C ALA A 175 11.57 4.16 -8.37
N ALA A 176 10.61 4.13 -9.31
CA ALA A 176 10.57 3.21 -10.43
C ALA A 176 11.11 3.83 -11.71
#